data_AF-A0A5X8FC32-F1
#
_entry.id   AF-A0A5X8FC32-F1
#
_cell.length_a   1.000
_cell.length_b   1.000
_cell.length_c   1.000
_cell.angle_alpha   90.00
_cell.angle_beta   90.00
_cell.angle_gamma   90.00
#
_symmetry.space_group_name_H-M   'P 1'
#
loop_
_entity.id
_entity.type
_entity.pdbx_description
1 polymer ?
#
loop_
_entity_poly.entity_id
_entity_poly.type
_entity_poly.pdbx_seq_one_letter_code
_entity_poly.pdbx_strand_id
1 'polypeptide(L)'
;MSRIAITTIVFSFFLTSCSWDPNGAKAQEKWLSQKNEEKQAYDKQVEESQKSRLQTQREEKSQFEVSHPEVIVAGVGNELTSQGAESLRDAYNSIPFVTRYPGTTDPNKVYTYVGDYKLNLQLVNTSVLSQISDCKRISAYADVDINRTCFNQIGNDLSLFASVIKDKNITGIAKKAALRDSTYGTKIDFGHAARLAKMHATLCQKQGGKGFVKMSTVAVPCGSSGDVINYRSASKMGLIN
;
A
#
# COMPACT_ATOMS: atom_id res chain seq x y z
N MET A 1 16.27 -75.69 50.07
CA MET A 1 15.78 -75.23 48.74
C MET A 1 14.27 -75.29 48.78
N SER A 2 13.62 -74.13 48.87
CA SER A 2 12.16 -73.97 48.89
C SER A 2 11.74 -72.85 47.93
N ARG A 3 10.54 -73.03 47.41
CA ARG A 3 9.92 -72.43 46.22
C ARG A 3 9.07 -71.17 46.53
N ILE A 4 8.94 -70.30 45.52
CA ILE A 4 7.78 -69.43 45.13
C ILE A 4 7.53 -68.24 46.11
N ALA A 5 7.24 -67.00 45.71
CA ALA A 5 6.40 -66.51 44.62
C ALA A 5 6.84 -65.12 44.08
N ILE A 6 6.64 -64.87 42.79
CA ILE A 6 6.53 -63.51 42.23
C ILE A 6 5.11 -63.40 41.68
N THR A 7 4.33 -62.52 42.29
CA THR A 7 2.96 -62.18 41.92
C THR A 7 2.96 -61.26 40.70
N THR A 8 2.58 -61.80 39.54
CA THR A 8 2.24 -61.01 38.34
C THR A 8 0.89 -60.34 38.55
N ILE A 9 0.90 -59.00 38.64
CA ILE A 9 -0.30 -58.17 38.58
C ILE A 9 -0.78 -58.16 37.13
N VAL A 10 -1.86 -58.89 36.87
CA VAL A 10 -2.60 -58.86 35.60
C VAL A 10 -3.41 -57.57 35.58
N PHE A 11 -3.00 -56.59 34.76
CA PHE A 11 -3.86 -55.48 34.40
C PHE A 11 -4.96 -56.01 33.48
N SER A 12 -6.17 -56.11 34.01
CA SER A 12 -7.38 -56.40 33.24
C SER A 12 -7.59 -55.31 32.20
N PHE A 13 -7.20 -55.58 30.95
CA PHE A 13 -7.72 -54.87 29.80
C PHE A 13 -9.23 -55.08 29.79
N PHE A 14 -9.98 -54.07 30.25
CA PHE A 14 -11.40 -53.95 29.94
C PHE A 14 -11.51 -53.83 28.42
N LEU A 15 -11.68 -54.96 27.74
CA LEU A 15 -12.21 -55.04 26.40
C LEU A 15 -13.68 -54.59 26.48
N THR A 16 -13.90 -53.28 26.50
CA THR A 16 -15.19 -52.73 26.12
C THR A 16 -15.38 -53.11 24.66
N SER A 17 -16.23 -54.10 24.45
CA SER A 17 -16.81 -54.47 23.16
C SER A 17 -17.03 -53.23 22.30
N CYS A 18 -16.30 -53.10 21.20
CA CYS A 18 -16.75 -52.31 20.07
C CYS A 18 -17.99 -53.01 19.52
N SER A 19 -19.16 -52.70 20.09
CA SER A 19 -20.43 -52.93 19.41
C SER A 19 -20.39 -52.08 18.15
N TRP A 20 -20.09 -52.73 17.02
CA TRP A 20 -20.22 -52.15 15.69
C TRP A 20 -21.72 -52.00 15.44
N ASP A 21 -22.29 -50.89 15.93
CA ASP A 21 -23.67 -50.54 15.66
C ASP A 21 -23.72 -49.88 14.28
N PRO A 22 -24.25 -50.56 13.25
CA PRO A 22 -24.38 -49.98 11.91
C PRO A 22 -25.30 -48.74 11.89
N ASN A 23 -26.12 -48.51 12.92
CA ASN A 23 -26.87 -47.26 13.07
C ASN A 23 -25.98 -46.09 13.51
N GLY A 24 -24.89 -46.34 14.25
CA GLY A 24 -23.95 -45.31 14.68
C GLY A 24 -23.18 -44.69 13.51
N ALA A 25 -22.72 -45.51 12.56
CA ALA A 25 -22.04 -45.04 11.35
C ALA A 25 -22.97 -44.22 10.44
N LYS A 26 -24.23 -44.67 10.24
CA LYS A 26 -25.24 -43.92 9.47
C LYS A 26 -25.66 -42.62 10.15
N ALA A 27 -25.77 -42.61 11.48
CA ALA A 27 -26.07 -41.41 12.25
C ALA A 27 -24.91 -40.40 12.16
N GLN A 28 -23.66 -40.87 12.18
CA GLN A 28 -22.47 -40.04 12.03
C GLN A 28 -22.35 -39.45 10.63
N GLU A 29 -22.66 -40.21 9.59
CA GLU A 29 -22.69 -39.74 8.19
C GLU A 29 -23.77 -38.66 7.98
N LYS A 30 -24.98 -38.88 8.51
CA LYS A 30 -26.08 -37.90 8.48
C LYS A 30 -25.76 -36.62 9.26
N TRP A 31 -25.05 -36.74 10.39
CA TRP A 31 -24.60 -35.59 11.16
C TRP A 31 -23.53 -34.78 10.41
N LEU A 32 -22.58 -35.45 9.75
CA LEU A 32 -21.56 -34.79 8.93
C LEU A 32 -22.17 -34.08 7.71
N SER A 33 -23.16 -34.69 7.05
CA SER A 33 -23.84 -34.06 5.91
C SER A 33 -24.60 -32.79 6.36
N GLN A 34 -25.33 -32.86 7.48
CA GLN A 34 -26.00 -31.68 8.06
C GLN A 34 -25.01 -30.58 8.43
N LYS A 35 -23.85 -30.92 9.03
CA LYS A 35 -22.83 -29.93 9.37
C LYS A 35 -22.18 -29.29 8.13
N ASN A 36 -22.01 -30.05 7.06
CA ASN A 36 -21.52 -29.50 5.79
C ASN A 36 -22.54 -28.58 5.12
N GLU A 37 -23.83 -28.93 5.14
CA GLU A 37 -24.91 -28.07 4.65
C GLU A 37 -25.04 -26.78 5.47
N GLU A 38 -24.99 -26.87 6.80
CA GLU A 38 -24.98 -25.71 7.71
C GLU A 38 -23.77 -24.80 7.43
N LYS A 39 -22.58 -25.40 7.23
CA LYS A 39 -21.37 -24.65 6.90
C LYS A 39 -21.48 -23.95 5.54
N GLN A 40 -21.96 -24.63 4.51
CA GLN A 40 -22.16 -24.02 3.20
C GLN A 40 -23.17 -22.88 3.22
N ALA A 41 -24.27 -23.04 3.96
CA ALA A 41 -25.26 -21.99 4.16
C ALA A 41 -24.67 -20.78 4.91
N TYR A 42 -23.89 -21.04 5.96
CA TYR A 42 -23.18 -20.01 6.71
C TYR A 42 -22.14 -19.27 5.85
N ASP A 43 -21.29 -19.99 5.11
CA ASP A 43 -20.27 -19.40 4.25
C ASP A 43 -20.91 -18.50 3.17
N LYS A 44 -22.03 -18.95 2.59
CA LYS A 44 -22.81 -18.14 1.64
C LYS A 44 -23.38 -16.87 2.28
N GLN A 45 -23.95 -16.99 3.49
CA GLN A 45 -24.46 -15.83 4.23
C GLN A 45 -23.35 -14.83 4.57
N VAL A 46 -22.16 -15.33 4.96
CA VAL A 46 -20.99 -14.49 5.23
C VAL A 46 -20.54 -13.78 3.95
N GLU A 47 -20.43 -14.48 2.83
CA GLU A 47 -20.03 -13.89 1.55
C GLU A 47 -21.03 -12.80 1.09
N GLU A 48 -22.34 -13.07 1.18
CA GLU A 48 -23.39 -12.11 0.86
C GLU A 48 -23.36 -10.89 1.79
N SER A 49 -23.17 -11.11 3.11
CA SER A 49 -23.04 -10.02 4.07
C SER A 49 -21.82 -9.14 3.81
N GLN A 50 -20.70 -9.75 3.39
CA GLN A 50 -19.49 -9.02 3.03
C GLN A 50 -19.69 -8.18 1.76
N LYS A 51 -20.32 -8.76 0.73
CA LYS A 51 -20.66 -8.03 -0.51
C LYS A 51 -21.58 -6.86 -0.23
N SER A 52 -22.65 -7.08 0.55
CA SER A 52 -23.60 -6.03 0.95
C SER A 52 -22.90 -4.91 1.71
N ARG A 53 -22.08 -5.24 2.72
CA ARG A 53 -21.31 -4.25 3.48
C ARG A 53 -20.38 -3.42 2.60
N LEU A 54 -19.67 -4.06 1.66
CA LEU A 54 -18.79 -3.36 0.72
C LEU A 54 -19.57 -2.44 -0.21
N GLN A 55 -20.77 -2.85 -0.63
CA GLN A 55 -21.65 -2.02 -1.45
C GLN A 55 -22.15 -0.79 -0.66
N THR A 56 -22.68 -0.99 0.55
CA THR A 56 -23.10 0.12 1.42
C THR A 56 -21.95 1.11 1.68
N GLN A 57 -20.75 0.61 1.98
CA GLN A 57 -19.58 1.48 2.18
C GLN A 57 -19.21 2.28 0.92
N ARG A 58 -19.37 1.71 -0.27
CA ARG A 58 -19.15 2.45 -1.53
C ARG A 58 -20.21 3.52 -1.76
N GLU A 59 -21.47 3.20 -1.49
CA GLU A 59 -22.59 4.14 -1.63
C GLU A 59 -22.46 5.30 -0.64
N GLU A 60 -22.23 5.01 0.64
CA GLU A 60 -21.98 6.01 1.69
C GLU A 60 -20.78 6.90 1.33
N LYS A 61 -19.67 6.29 0.87
CA LYS A 61 -18.50 7.05 0.42
C LYS A 61 -18.84 7.97 -0.76
N SER A 62 -19.59 7.47 -1.74
CA SER A 62 -19.99 8.26 -2.90
C SER A 62 -20.89 9.43 -2.49
N GLN A 63 -21.86 9.18 -1.61
CA GLN A 63 -22.74 10.23 -1.08
C GLN A 63 -21.97 11.28 -0.28
N PHE A 64 -20.99 10.84 0.52
CA PHE A 64 -20.08 11.73 1.23
C PHE A 64 -19.26 12.59 0.26
N GLU A 65 -18.68 11.98 -0.79
CA GLU A 65 -17.88 12.69 -1.78
C GLU A 65 -18.71 13.70 -2.61
N VAL A 66 -20.00 13.45 -2.82
CA VAL A 66 -20.91 14.41 -3.47
C VAL A 66 -21.27 15.58 -2.55
N SER A 67 -21.56 15.29 -1.28
CA SER A 67 -21.97 16.32 -0.29
C SER A 67 -20.80 17.16 0.25
N HIS A 68 -19.57 16.65 0.17
CA HIS A 68 -18.36 17.30 0.67
C HIS A 68 -17.35 17.47 -0.48
N PRO A 69 -17.57 18.43 -1.39
CA PRO A 69 -16.66 18.65 -2.51
C PRO A 69 -15.24 19.01 -2.03
N GLU A 70 -14.25 18.66 -2.85
CA GLU A 70 -12.86 18.99 -2.55
C GLU A 70 -12.60 20.48 -2.67
N VAL A 71 -11.88 21.02 -1.69
CA VAL A 71 -11.38 22.39 -1.68
C VAL A 71 -9.85 22.37 -1.66
N ILE A 72 -9.23 23.32 -2.36
CA ILE A 72 -7.78 23.47 -2.41
C ILE A 72 -7.26 23.92 -1.04
N VAL A 73 -6.16 23.32 -0.59
CA VAL A 73 -5.42 23.74 0.59
C VAL A 73 -4.16 24.47 0.12
N ALA A 74 -4.16 25.79 0.24
CA ALA A 74 -3.01 26.63 -0.10
C ALA A 74 -2.10 26.84 1.11
N GLY A 75 -0.82 27.15 0.87
CA GLY A 75 0.11 27.57 1.92
C GLY A 75 0.51 26.47 2.90
N VAL A 76 0.39 25.19 2.52
CA VAL A 76 0.77 24.05 3.38
C VAL A 76 2.22 24.17 3.88
N GLY A 77 3.13 24.69 3.05
CA GLY A 77 4.53 24.90 3.43
C GLY A 77 4.76 26.11 4.34
N ASN A 78 3.78 26.99 4.58
CA ASN A 78 3.99 28.26 5.28
C ASN A 78 4.36 28.09 6.76
N GLU A 79 4.11 26.91 7.33
CA GLU A 79 4.58 26.54 8.67
C GLU A 79 6.12 26.43 8.75
N LEU A 80 6.80 26.23 7.61
CA LEU A 80 8.26 26.18 7.51
C LEU A 80 8.85 27.60 7.51
N THR A 81 9.08 28.14 8.70
CA THR A 81 9.58 29.50 8.93
C THR A 81 11.09 29.61 9.09
N SER A 82 11.81 28.50 9.23
CA SER A 82 13.26 28.51 9.46
C SER A 82 14.03 29.12 8.28
N GLN A 83 15.06 29.92 8.60
CA GLN A 83 15.97 30.47 7.61
C GLN A 83 16.65 29.34 6.82
N GLY A 84 16.63 29.42 5.48
CA GLY A 84 17.15 28.36 4.60
C GLY A 84 16.15 27.25 4.23
N ALA A 85 14.93 27.25 4.77
CA ALA A 85 13.88 26.28 4.42
C ALA A 85 13.05 26.67 3.17
N GLU A 86 13.42 27.76 2.48
CA GLU A 86 12.64 28.34 1.37
C GLU A 86 12.34 27.32 0.27
N SER A 87 13.36 26.60 -0.20
CA SER A 87 13.22 25.56 -1.21
C SER A 87 12.22 24.47 -0.81
N LEU A 88 12.23 24.07 0.47
CA LEU A 88 11.31 23.06 0.99
C LEU A 88 9.88 23.60 1.11
N ARG A 89 9.73 24.83 1.64
CA ARG A 89 8.45 25.54 1.72
C ARG A 89 7.79 25.68 0.35
N ASP A 90 8.55 26.14 -0.63
CA ASP A 90 8.06 26.36 -1.99
C ASP A 90 7.67 25.04 -2.66
N ALA A 91 8.42 23.96 -2.39
CA ALA A 91 8.08 22.63 -2.85
C ALA A 91 6.75 22.11 -2.28
N TYR A 92 6.51 22.29 -0.97
CA TYR A 92 5.22 21.96 -0.35
C TYR A 92 4.07 22.75 -0.98
N ASN A 93 4.27 24.05 -1.19
CA ASN A 93 3.26 24.93 -1.79
C ASN A 93 3.02 24.65 -3.28
N SER A 94 3.95 23.98 -3.95
CA SER A 94 3.83 23.56 -5.36
C SER A 94 2.99 22.30 -5.55
N ILE A 95 2.77 21.50 -4.49
CA ILE A 95 1.92 20.30 -4.51
C ILE A 95 0.45 20.73 -4.42
N PRO A 96 -0.44 20.26 -5.33
CA PRO A 96 -1.86 20.56 -5.28
C PRO A 96 -2.54 19.70 -4.21
N PHE A 97 -2.50 20.18 -2.97
CA PHE A 97 -3.23 19.56 -1.86
C PHE A 97 -4.70 19.98 -1.86
N VAL A 98 -5.55 19.04 -1.50
CA VAL A 98 -7.00 19.22 -1.35
C VAL A 98 -7.49 18.58 -0.06
N THR A 99 -8.66 19.00 0.40
CA THR A 99 -9.38 18.39 1.52
C THR A 99 -10.88 18.41 1.24
N ARG A 100 -11.61 17.48 1.86
CA ARG A 100 -13.09 17.49 1.94
C ARG A 100 -13.59 18.03 3.27
N TYR A 101 -12.67 18.46 4.14
CA TYR A 101 -12.94 18.97 5.48
C TYR A 101 -12.34 20.38 5.59
N PRO A 102 -13.05 21.43 5.13
CA PRO A 102 -12.57 22.80 5.20
C PRO A 102 -12.18 23.18 6.64
N GLY A 103 -11.05 23.87 6.80
CA GLY A 103 -10.54 24.30 8.11
C GLY A 103 -9.93 23.18 8.98
N THR A 104 -9.78 21.96 8.44
CA THR A 104 -9.15 20.88 9.21
C THR A 104 -7.66 21.13 9.44
N THR A 105 -7.19 20.82 10.64
CA THR A 105 -5.77 20.76 11.01
C THR A 105 -5.21 19.34 10.99
N ASP A 106 -6.05 18.33 10.70
CA ASP A 106 -5.65 16.93 10.66
C ASP A 106 -4.95 16.61 9.33
N PRO A 107 -3.63 16.30 9.32
CA PRO A 107 -2.89 16.01 8.10
C PRO A 107 -3.32 14.70 7.41
N ASN A 108 -4.13 13.86 8.06
CA ASN A 108 -4.72 12.68 7.41
C ASN A 108 -5.91 13.04 6.51
N LYS A 109 -6.52 14.21 6.72
CA LYS A 109 -7.67 14.71 5.95
C LYS A 109 -7.28 15.57 4.75
N VAL A 110 -6.02 16.00 4.71
CA VAL A 110 -5.41 16.70 3.57
C VAL A 110 -4.65 15.69 2.71
N TYR A 111 -4.84 15.72 1.40
CA TYR A 111 -4.19 14.79 0.48
C TYR A 111 -3.94 15.42 -0.89
N THR A 112 -3.04 14.80 -1.66
CA THR A 112 -2.82 15.11 -3.07
C THR A 112 -3.01 13.86 -3.92
N TYR A 113 -3.32 14.05 -5.20
CA TYR A 113 -3.52 12.95 -6.14
C TYR A 113 -2.22 12.55 -6.83
N VAL A 114 -1.93 11.25 -6.79
CA VAL A 114 -0.84 10.63 -7.54
C VAL A 114 -1.47 9.57 -8.46
N GLY A 115 -1.92 10.03 -9.63
CA GLY A 115 -2.87 9.26 -10.43
C GLY A 115 -4.22 9.19 -9.74
N ASP A 116 -4.74 7.98 -9.51
CA ASP A 116 -5.98 7.72 -8.75
C ASP A 116 -5.73 7.51 -7.24
N TYR A 117 -4.46 7.52 -6.80
CA TYR A 117 -4.12 7.32 -5.39
C TYR A 117 -4.15 8.64 -4.61
N LYS A 118 -4.83 8.64 -3.46
CA LYS A 118 -4.85 9.76 -2.50
C LYS A 118 -3.68 9.63 -1.52
N LEU A 119 -2.62 10.42 -1.73
CA LEU A 119 -1.48 10.50 -0.83
C LEU A 119 -1.74 11.56 0.25
N ASN A 120 -1.89 11.14 1.51
CA ASN A 120 -2.16 12.07 2.61
C ASN A 120 -0.94 12.91 2.99
N LEU A 121 -1.19 14.09 3.57
CA LEU A 121 -0.16 15.01 4.02
C LEU A 121 0.67 14.41 5.16
N GLN A 122 0.06 13.59 6.02
CA GLN A 122 0.77 12.93 7.12
C GLN A 122 1.96 12.06 6.63
N LEU A 123 1.75 11.27 5.58
CA LEU A 123 2.79 10.42 5.01
C LEU A 123 3.85 11.24 4.28
N VAL A 124 3.46 12.35 3.63
CA VAL A 124 4.41 13.32 3.06
C VAL A 124 5.30 13.89 4.15
N ASN A 125 4.71 14.42 5.22
CA ASN A 125 5.44 15.01 6.34
C ASN A 125 6.38 14.00 7.01
N THR A 126 5.89 12.80 7.29
CA THR A 126 6.70 11.74 7.92
C THR A 126 7.88 11.34 7.03
N SER A 127 7.66 11.23 5.72
CA SER A 127 8.71 10.89 4.75
C SER A 127 9.76 12.00 4.64
N VAL A 128 9.34 13.27 4.54
CA VAL A 128 10.23 14.44 4.48
C VAL A 128 11.06 14.55 5.76
N LEU A 129 10.45 14.44 6.94
CA LEU A 129 11.15 14.49 8.22
C LEU A 129 12.18 13.37 8.35
N SER A 130 11.86 12.16 7.88
CA SER A 130 12.83 11.08 7.84
C SER A 130 13.99 11.39 6.91
N GLN A 131 13.74 11.89 5.71
CA GLN A 131 14.81 12.23 4.76
C GLN A 131 15.71 13.34 5.31
N ILE A 132 15.13 14.33 5.99
CA ILE A 132 15.89 15.40 6.67
C ILE A 132 16.82 14.78 7.71
N SER A 133 16.30 13.86 8.54
CA SER A 133 17.10 13.17 9.57
C SER A 133 18.23 12.35 8.95
N ASP A 134 17.94 11.58 7.89
CA ASP A 134 18.93 10.78 7.18
C ASP A 134 20.01 11.66 6.52
N CYS A 135 19.62 12.77 5.89
CA CYS A 135 20.56 13.74 5.31
C CYS A 135 21.47 14.39 6.35
N LYS A 136 20.92 14.80 7.50
CA LYS A 136 21.69 15.38 8.61
C LYS A 136 22.72 14.39 9.14
N ARG A 137 22.33 13.13 9.31
CA ARG A 137 23.24 12.07 9.77
C ARG A 137 24.39 11.84 8.80
N ILE A 138 24.13 11.83 7.49
CA ILE A 138 25.17 11.64 6.46
C ILE A 138 26.10 12.87 6.40
N SER A 139 25.54 14.06 6.57
CA SER A 139 26.27 15.33 6.45
C SER A 139 26.95 15.78 7.74
N ALA A 140 26.85 15.03 8.83
CA ALA A 140 27.38 15.40 10.15
C ALA A 140 28.91 15.65 10.16
N TYR A 141 29.62 15.16 9.14
CA TYR A 141 31.06 15.30 8.98
C TYR A 141 31.46 16.32 7.89
N ALA A 142 30.48 17.04 7.33
CA ALA A 142 30.74 18.05 6.31
C ALA A 142 30.81 19.44 6.96
N ASP A 143 31.80 20.25 6.57
CA ASP A 143 31.96 21.64 7.01
C ASP A 143 31.03 22.58 6.23
N VAL A 144 29.72 22.35 6.34
CA VAL A 144 28.67 23.08 5.61
C VAL A 144 27.49 23.40 6.52
N ASP A 145 26.65 24.35 6.12
CA ASP A 145 25.32 24.50 6.70
C ASP A 145 24.46 23.28 6.34
N ILE A 146 24.45 22.30 7.24
CA ILE A 146 23.75 21.03 7.07
C ILE A 146 22.25 21.26 6.87
N ASN A 147 21.64 22.19 7.61
CA ASN A 147 20.20 22.42 7.52
C ASN A 147 19.83 22.96 6.14
N ARG A 148 20.51 24.00 5.69
CA ARG A 148 20.27 24.58 4.36
C ARG A 148 20.52 23.57 3.25
N THR A 149 21.60 22.80 3.34
CA THR A 149 21.94 21.77 2.35
C THR A 149 20.86 20.70 2.27
N CYS A 150 20.43 20.16 3.41
CA CYS A 150 19.39 19.14 3.46
C CYS A 150 18.02 19.66 3.02
N PHE A 151 17.63 20.87 3.44
CA PHE A 151 16.36 21.47 3.01
C PHE A 151 16.35 21.76 1.51
N ASN A 152 17.46 22.20 0.94
CA ASN A 152 17.57 22.39 -0.51
C ASN A 152 17.46 21.08 -1.26
N GLN A 153 18.19 20.03 -0.85
CA GLN A 153 18.13 18.74 -1.52
C GLN A 153 16.70 18.17 -1.51
N ILE A 154 16.08 18.13 -0.33
CA ILE A 154 14.75 17.54 -0.16
C ILE A 154 13.68 18.42 -0.80
N GLY A 155 13.83 19.75 -0.73
CA GLY A 155 12.98 20.69 -1.46
C GLY A 155 13.05 20.49 -2.97
N ASN A 156 14.24 20.26 -3.53
CA ASN A 156 14.41 19.96 -4.95
C ASN A 156 13.74 18.64 -5.34
N ASP A 157 13.92 17.58 -4.56
CA ASP A 157 13.29 16.28 -4.81
C ASP A 157 11.75 16.36 -4.71
N LEU A 158 11.23 17.11 -3.72
CA LEU A 158 9.79 17.33 -3.55
C LEU A 158 9.21 18.24 -4.64
N SER A 159 9.95 19.24 -5.09
CA SER A 159 9.55 20.11 -6.22
C SER A 159 9.53 19.33 -7.54
N LEU A 160 10.51 18.46 -7.74
CA LEU A 160 10.54 17.54 -8.88
C LEU A 160 9.32 16.61 -8.86
N PHE A 161 8.98 16.06 -7.70
CA PHE A 161 7.77 15.26 -7.51
C PHE A 161 6.49 16.07 -7.80
N ALA A 162 6.39 17.30 -7.29
CA ALA A 162 5.29 18.21 -7.57
C ALA A 162 5.14 18.50 -9.08
N SER A 163 6.26 18.63 -9.81
CA SER A 163 6.23 18.79 -11.27
C SER A 163 5.64 17.56 -11.97
N VAL A 164 6.01 16.36 -11.53
CA VAL A 164 5.56 15.08 -12.10
C VAL A 164 4.08 14.87 -11.87
N ILE A 165 3.56 15.11 -10.66
CA ILE A 165 2.13 14.91 -10.38
C ILE A 165 1.26 15.84 -11.23
N LYS A 166 1.75 17.06 -11.54
CA LYS A 166 1.08 18.04 -12.41
C LYS A 166 1.24 17.76 -13.91
N ASP A 167 2.26 16.98 -14.31
CA ASP A 167 2.54 16.71 -15.72
C ASP A 167 1.47 15.79 -16.33
N LYS A 168 0.73 16.30 -17.32
CA LYS A 168 -0.33 15.55 -18.01
C LYS A 168 0.21 14.50 -18.99
N ASN A 169 1.48 14.60 -19.40
CA ASN A 169 2.11 13.65 -20.31
C ASN A 169 2.52 12.35 -19.61
N ILE A 170 2.60 12.37 -18.27
CA ILE A 170 2.88 11.18 -17.47
C ILE A 170 1.54 10.59 -17.02
N THR A 171 1.30 9.31 -17.33
CA THR A 171 0.03 8.65 -17.01
C THR A 171 -0.16 8.49 -15.50
N GLY A 172 -1.42 8.48 -15.05
CA GLY A 172 -1.75 8.28 -13.64
C GLY A 172 -1.21 6.95 -13.09
N ILE A 173 -1.27 5.88 -13.91
CA ILE A 173 -0.72 4.57 -13.55
C ILE A 173 0.80 4.61 -13.37
N ALA A 174 1.54 5.35 -14.21
CA ALA A 174 2.97 5.52 -14.07
C ALA A 174 3.34 6.30 -12.79
N LYS A 175 2.61 7.39 -12.49
CA LYS A 175 2.82 8.17 -11.25
C LYS A 175 2.61 7.29 -10.01
N LYS A 176 1.51 6.54 -9.97
CA LYS A 176 1.18 5.65 -8.86
C LYS A 176 2.16 4.49 -8.73
N ALA A 177 2.55 3.87 -9.84
CA ALA A 177 3.53 2.79 -9.84
C ALA A 177 4.87 3.30 -9.33
N ALA A 178 5.36 4.43 -9.82
CA ALA A 178 6.62 5.03 -9.39
C ALA A 178 6.60 5.42 -7.91
N LEU A 179 5.48 5.95 -7.39
CA LEU A 179 5.30 6.22 -5.96
C LEU A 179 5.43 4.93 -5.15
N ARG A 180 4.71 3.87 -5.54
CA ARG A 180 4.75 2.58 -4.85
C ARG A 180 6.14 1.94 -4.88
N ASP A 181 6.80 1.99 -6.03
CA ASP A 181 8.14 1.44 -6.24
C ASP A 181 9.23 2.20 -5.46
N SER A 182 8.92 3.45 -5.08
CA SER A 182 9.80 4.31 -4.27
C SER A 182 9.37 4.40 -2.80
N THR A 183 8.40 3.58 -2.38
CA THR A 183 7.93 3.51 -1.00
C THR A 183 8.59 2.33 -0.30
N TYR A 184 9.33 2.61 0.76
CA TYR A 184 10.03 1.61 1.58
C TYR A 184 9.54 1.71 3.02
N GLY A 185 8.78 0.69 3.46
CA GLY A 185 8.08 0.76 4.76
C GLY A 185 7.10 1.92 4.79
N THR A 186 7.29 2.85 5.73
CA THR A 186 6.47 4.07 5.89
C THR A 186 7.11 5.32 5.29
N LYS A 187 8.17 5.17 4.48
CA LYS A 187 8.93 6.28 3.90
C LYS A 187 8.80 6.28 2.39
N ILE A 188 8.63 7.46 1.81
CA ILE A 188 8.61 7.67 0.36
C ILE A 188 9.86 8.44 -0.04
N ASP A 189 10.58 7.96 -1.05
CA ASP A 189 11.59 8.75 -1.75
C ASP A 189 10.94 9.51 -2.93
N PHE A 190 10.60 10.77 -2.69
CA PHE A 190 9.92 11.63 -3.68
C PHE A 190 10.76 11.90 -4.93
N GLY A 191 12.08 12.07 -4.75
CA GLY A 191 12.99 12.28 -5.86
C GLY A 191 13.06 11.05 -6.76
N HIS A 192 13.21 9.86 -6.16
CA HIS A 192 13.22 8.61 -6.90
C HIS A 192 11.89 8.34 -7.60
N ALA A 193 10.76 8.56 -6.93
CA ALA A 193 9.43 8.44 -7.53
C ALA A 193 9.28 9.33 -8.77
N ALA A 194 9.70 10.58 -8.66
CA ALA A 194 9.62 11.53 -9.76
C ALA A 194 10.52 11.13 -10.94
N ARG A 195 11.76 10.70 -10.66
CA ARG A 195 12.71 10.22 -11.67
C ARG A 195 12.21 8.95 -12.39
N LEU A 196 11.66 7.98 -11.65
CA LEU A 196 11.08 6.77 -12.23
C LEU A 196 9.89 7.07 -13.15
N ALA A 197 8.99 7.96 -12.73
CA ALA A 197 7.85 8.36 -13.54
C ALA A 197 8.28 9.07 -14.84
N LYS A 198 9.27 9.98 -14.77
CA LYS A 198 9.84 10.66 -15.96
C LYS A 198 10.57 9.68 -16.88
N MET A 199 11.35 8.77 -16.32
CA MET A 199 12.04 7.73 -17.07
C MET A 199 11.04 6.86 -17.83
N HIS A 200 9.98 6.40 -17.16
CA HIS A 200 8.92 5.61 -17.78
C HIS A 200 8.29 6.33 -18.97
N ALA A 201 7.83 7.58 -18.77
CA ALA A 201 7.23 8.36 -19.84
C ALA A 201 8.19 8.53 -21.04
N THR A 202 9.46 8.80 -20.77
CA THR A 202 10.50 8.95 -21.81
C THR A 202 10.72 7.66 -22.59
N LEU A 203 10.82 6.52 -21.92
CA LEU A 203 11.01 5.22 -22.57
C LEU A 203 9.77 4.79 -23.35
N CYS A 204 8.58 5.05 -22.84
CA CYS A 204 7.34 4.79 -23.54
C CYS A 204 7.21 5.63 -24.81
N GLN A 205 7.60 6.90 -24.79
CA GLN A 205 7.67 7.72 -26.00
C GLN A 205 8.63 7.12 -27.04
N LYS A 206 9.81 6.64 -26.61
CA LYS A 206 10.77 5.95 -27.49
C LYS A 206 10.21 4.66 -28.09
N GLN A 207 9.29 3.99 -27.40
CA GLN A 207 8.60 2.77 -27.85
C GLN A 207 7.30 3.04 -28.62
N GLY A 208 7.01 4.30 -28.99
CA GLY A 208 5.79 4.67 -29.71
C GLY A 208 4.50 4.56 -28.87
N GLY A 209 4.62 4.67 -27.54
CA GLY A 209 3.51 4.65 -26.59
C GLY A 209 2.90 3.28 -26.34
N LYS A 210 3.58 2.19 -26.73
CA LYS A 210 3.06 0.82 -26.67
C LYS A 210 3.94 -0.06 -25.78
N GLY A 211 3.34 -1.15 -25.28
CA GLY A 211 4.05 -2.15 -24.49
C GLY A 211 4.23 -1.74 -23.02
N PHE A 212 5.27 -2.28 -22.41
CA PHE A 212 5.62 -2.08 -21.01
C PHE A 212 7.02 -1.53 -20.89
N VAL A 213 7.22 -0.72 -19.86
CA VAL A 213 8.55 -0.24 -19.47
C VAL A 213 8.83 -0.69 -18.04
N LYS A 214 10.03 -1.24 -17.84
CA LYS A 214 10.54 -1.59 -16.53
C LYS A 214 10.89 -0.33 -15.74
N MET A 215 10.42 -0.26 -14.50
CA MET A 215 10.86 0.69 -13.46
C MET A 215 11.94 0.02 -12.59
N SER A 216 11.85 0.08 -11.26
CA SER A 216 12.78 -0.60 -10.36
C SER A 216 12.37 -2.06 -10.15
N THR A 217 11.19 -2.29 -9.56
CA THR A 217 10.69 -3.64 -9.23
C THR A 217 9.45 -4.05 -10.02
N VAL A 218 8.93 -3.16 -10.86
CA VAL A 218 7.72 -3.39 -11.65
C VAL A 218 7.92 -3.06 -13.13
N ALA A 219 7.06 -3.62 -13.97
CA ALA A 219 6.84 -3.24 -15.34
C ALA A 219 5.48 -2.55 -15.43
N VAL A 220 5.47 -1.37 -16.06
CA VAL A 220 4.30 -0.49 -16.12
C VAL A 220 3.92 -0.28 -17.58
N PRO A 221 2.63 -0.41 -17.95
CA PRO A 221 2.20 -0.20 -19.32
C PRO A 221 2.43 1.25 -19.76
N CYS A 222 2.70 1.43 -21.05
CA CYS A 222 2.82 2.77 -21.63
C CYS A 222 1.47 3.47 -21.84
N GLY A 223 0.38 2.70 -21.84
CA GLY A 223 -0.99 3.22 -21.88
C GLY A 223 -1.45 3.84 -20.55
N SER A 224 -2.66 4.41 -20.58
CA SER A 224 -3.36 4.92 -19.40
C SER A 224 -4.06 3.82 -18.58
N SER A 225 -4.12 2.60 -19.10
CA SER A 225 -4.75 1.43 -18.50
C SER A 225 -3.86 0.19 -18.63
N GLY A 226 -4.19 -0.85 -17.85
CA GLY A 226 -3.45 -2.11 -17.79
C GLY A 226 -2.94 -2.41 -16.38
N ASP A 227 -2.43 -3.62 -16.19
CA ASP A 227 -1.92 -4.06 -14.89
C ASP A 227 -0.46 -3.68 -14.71
N VAL A 228 -0.09 -3.29 -13.49
CA VAL A 228 1.32 -3.16 -13.10
C VAL A 228 1.80 -4.52 -12.65
N ILE A 229 2.82 -5.04 -13.33
CA ILE A 229 3.29 -6.42 -13.16
C ILE A 229 4.67 -6.39 -12.49
N ASN A 230 5.00 -7.38 -11.66
CA ASN A 230 6.38 -7.53 -11.21
C ASN A 230 7.34 -7.69 -12.40
N TYR A 231 8.48 -7.00 -12.39
CA TYR A 231 9.37 -7.00 -13.57
C TYR A 231 9.84 -8.40 -13.96
N ARG A 232 10.08 -9.32 -13.01
CA ARG A 232 10.54 -10.68 -13.32
C ARG A 232 9.48 -11.47 -14.07
N SER A 233 8.22 -11.31 -13.67
CA SER A 233 7.09 -11.94 -14.36
C SER A 233 6.91 -11.32 -15.75
N ALA A 234 7.01 -10.00 -15.87
CA ALA A 234 6.91 -9.31 -17.16
C ALA A 234 8.01 -9.75 -18.15
N SER A 235 9.25 -9.92 -17.69
CA SER A 235 10.34 -10.47 -18.50
C SER A 235 10.06 -11.91 -18.93
N LYS A 236 9.56 -12.78 -18.04
CA LYS A 236 9.18 -14.16 -18.39
C LYS A 236 8.04 -14.22 -19.41
N MET A 237 7.15 -13.22 -19.40
CA MET A 237 6.04 -13.08 -20.34
C MET A 237 6.47 -12.41 -21.67
N GLY A 238 7.72 -11.96 -21.80
CA GLY A 238 8.19 -11.25 -22.99
C GLY A 238 7.59 -9.84 -23.16
N LEU A 239 7.06 -9.24 -22.09
CA LEU A 239 6.45 -7.90 -22.12
C LEU A 239 7.47 -6.78 -22.07
N ILE A 240 8.66 -7.07 -21.53
CA ILE A 240 9.80 -6.17 -21.45
C ILE A 240 11.05 -6.93 -21.90
N ASN A 241 11.88 -6.27 -22.70
CA ASN A 241 13.17 -6.77 -23.16
C ASN A 241 14.27 -6.47 -22.14
#